data_AF-S2KZ04-F1
#
_entry.id   AF-S2KZ04-F1
#
_cell.length_a   1.000
_cell.length_b   1.000
_cell.length_c   1.000
_cell.angle_alpha   90.00
_cell.angle_beta   90.00
_cell.angle_gamma   90.00
#
_symmetry.space_group_name_H-M   'P 1'
#
loop_
_entity.id
_entity.type
_entity.pdbx_description
1 polymer ?
#
loop_
_entity_poly.entity_id
_entity_poly.type
_entity_poly.pdbx_seq_one_letter_code
_entity_poly.pdbx_strand_id
1 'polypeptide(L)'
;MDGIGSAQGWVHSASSQTCSRISPTAEAMAIGLLKDNDMLELKAEPLTPEAFAPFGDVIDTRGADYFPINAGRTRRYHDLAKVETLGEEARALISIFVSQPVDVPLELDFLERHPQGSQAFMPLHEERFLVVVAPPGDEIDTNDVRAFVTDGRQGVNYRAGTWHAIQSVLEREGEFLVVDRGGRGSNCDEYPLNVRVTLD
;
A
#
# COMPACT_ATOMS: atom_id res chain seq x y z
N MET A 1 5.55 -17.20 -49.88
CA MET A 1 4.25 -17.21 -49.17
C MET A 1 4.59 -16.83 -47.75
N ASP A 2 4.65 -15.52 -47.52
CA ASP A 2 5.00 -14.94 -46.23
C ASP A 2 3.72 -14.76 -45.44
N GLY A 3 3.69 -15.29 -44.22
CA GLY A 3 2.54 -15.24 -43.33
C GLY A 3 3.03 -15.13 -41.89
N ILE A 4 3.69 -14.02 -41.57
CA ILE A 4 3.94 -13.65 -40.17
C ILE A 4 2.69 -12.89 -39.73
N GLY A 5 1.85 -13.56 -38.94
CA GLY A 5 0.69 -12.94 -38.29
C GLY A 5 1.14 -11.80 -37.39
N SER A 6 0.48 -10.65 -37.55
CA SER A 6 0.68 -9.48 -36.69
C SER A 6 0.35 -9.85 -35.25
N ALA A 7 1.37 -9.84 -34.39
CA ALA A 7 1.17 -9.72 -32.95
C ALA A 7 0.44 -8.39 -32.72
N GLN A 8 -0.86 -8.45 -32.50
CA GLN A 8 -1.62 -7.32 -31.98
C GLN A 8 -1.01 -6.97 -30.63
N GLY A 9 -0.24 -5.89 -30.61
CA GLY A 9 0.43 -5.40 -29.42
C GLY A 9 -0.61 -5.10 -28.35
N TRP A 10 -0.56 -5.84 -27.25
CA TRP A 10 -1.23 -5.50 -26.00
C TRP A 10 -0.49 -4.31 -25.37
N VAL A 11 -0.60 -3.14 -25.99
CA VAL A 11 -0.14 -1.88 -25.40
C VAL A 11 -1.34 -1.31 -24.65
N HIS A 12 -1.54 -1.74 -23.41
CA HIS A 12 -2.38 -0.95 -22.51
C HIS A 12 -1.68 0.39 -22.32
N SER A 13 -2.34 1.49 -22.73
CA SER A 13 -1.80 2.84 -22.52
C SER A 13 -1.62 3.06 -21.02
N ALA A 14 -0.37 3.22 -20.58
CA ALA A 14 -0.08 3.66 -19.22
C ALA A 14 -0.55 5.12 -19.08
N SER A 15 -1.71 5.33 -18.48
CA SER A 15 -2.03 6.63 -17.90
C SER A 15 -1.35 6.72 -16.55
N SER A 16 -0.48 7.70 -16.34
CA SER A 16 0.02 8.02 -15.00
C SER A 16 -1.17 8.26 -14.07
N GLN A 17 -1.30 7.50 -12.98
CA GLN A 17 -2.21 7.88 -11.90
C GLN A 17 -1.66 9.17 -11.28
N THR A 18 -2.36 10.28 -11.50
CA THR A 18 -2.07 11.55 -10.81
C THR A 18 -2.95 11.63 -9.57
N CYS A 19 -2.35 11.90 -8.42
CA CYS A 19 -3.07 12.06 -7.17
C CYS A 19 -3.64 13.48 -7.04
N SER A 20 -4.81 13.58 -6.40
CA SER A 20 -5.46 14.86 -6.10
C SER A 20 -5.12 15.26 -4.67
N ARG A 21 -4.46 16.40 -4.47
CA ARG A 21 -4.17 16.90 -3.12
C ARG A 21 -5.46 17.40 -2.45
N ILE A 22 -5.80 16.83 -1.31
CA ILE A 22 -6.91 17.22 -0.45
C ILE A 22 -6.41 18.26 0.56
N SER A 23 -7.18 19.32 0.76
CA SER A 23 -6.93 20.31 1.82
C SER A 23 -7.65 19.90 3.11
N PRO A 24 -6.98 19.90 4.28
CA PRO A 24 -7.65 19.71 5.56
C PRO A 24 -8.79 20.71 5.76
N THR A 25 -9.89 20.29 6.41
CA THR A 25 -10.95 21.23 6.78
C THR A 25 -10.50 22.09 7.97
N ALA A 26 -11.07 23.28 8.11
CA ALA A 26 -10.76 24.17 9.24
C ALA A 26 -11.13 23.55 10.61
N GLU A 27 -12.05 22.58 10.62
CA GLU A 27 -12.47 21.83 11.80
C GLU A 27 -11.47 20.72 12.15
N ALA A 28 -10.92 20.01 11.14
CA ALA A 28 -9.82 19.04 11.31
C ALA A 28 -8.58 19.66 11.96
N MET A 29 -8.20 20.86 11.47
CA MET A 29 -7.08 21.66 11.98
C MET A 29 -7.27 22.08 13.44
N ALA A 30 -8.51 22.07 13.95
CA ALA A 30 -8.85 22.45 15.32
C ALA A 30 -8.99 21.23 16.25
N ILE A 31 -9.30 20.05 15.72
CA ILE A 31 -9.52 18.81 16.49
C ILE A 31 -8.22 17.99 16.63
N GLY A 32 -7.34 18.00 15.64
CA GLY A 32 -5.99 17.43 15.71
C GLY A 32 -4.98 18.47 16.17
N LEU A 33 -4.44 18.32 17.39
CA LEU A 33 -3.45 19.23 18.00
C LEU A 33 -2.04 19.17 17.36
N LEU A 34 -1.95 19.12 16.03
CA LEU A 34 -0.72 19.42 15.28
C LEU A 34 -1.02 20.65 14.42
N LYS A 35 -0.31 21.76 14.67
CA LYS A 35 -0.36 22.93 13.78
C LYS A 35 0.21 22.53 12.42
N ASP A 36 -0.06 23.32 11.37
CA ASP A 36 0.39 23.16 9.96
C ASP A 36 1.91 22.87 9.73
N ASN A 37 2.71 22.73 10.80
CA ASN A 37 4.15 22.49 10.80
C ASN A 37 4.64 21.53 11.90
N ASP A 38 3.75 20.92 12.70
CA ASP A 38 4.17 20.00 13.74
C ASP A 38 4.43 18.61 13.15
N MET A 39 5.61 18.05 13.45
CA MET A 39 6.04 16.74 12.99
C MET A 39 5.42 15.64 13.88
N LEU A 40 4.69 14.71 13.28
CA LEU A 40 4.23 13.50 13.97
C LEU A 40 5.38 12.51 14.08
N GLU A 41 5.87 12.31 15.29
CA GLU A 41 6.97 11.38 15.59
C GLU A 41 6.40 9.98 15.87
N LEU A 42 6.75 9.01 15.02
CA LEU A 42 6.37 7.62 15.15
C LEU A 42 7.60 6.72 15.30
N LYS A 43 7.42 5.64 16.05
CA LYS A 43 8.36 4.53 16.10
C LYS A 43 7.70 3.33 15.43
N ALA A 44 8.35 2.77 14.43
CA ALA A 44 7.80 1.63 13.72
C ALA A 44 7.78 0.38 14.61
N GLU A 45 6.65 -0.30 14.66
CA GLU A 45 6.50 -1.58 15.36
C GLU A 45 6.56 -2.77 14.39
N PRO A 46 6.85 -4.00 14.84
CA PRO A 46 6.78 -5.17 13.97
C PRO A 46 5.38 -5.36 13.38
N LEU A 47 5.30 -5.58 12.06
CA LEU A 47 4.03 -5.84 11.39
C LEU A 47 3.40 -7.16 11.88
N THR A 48 2.13 -7.11 12.29
CA THR A 48 1.32 -8.29 12.62
C THR A 48 -0.06 -8.19 11.98
N PRO A 49 -0.71 -9.31 11.64
CA PRO A 49 -2.07 -9.30 11.12
C PRO A 49 -3.07 -8.59 12.04
N GLU A 50 -2.95 -8.79 13.35
CA GLU A 50 -3.87 -8.23 14.34
C GLU A 50 -3.75 -6.71 14.44
N ALA A 51 -2.52 -6.19 14.49
CA ALA A 51 -2.28 -4.75 14.58
C ALA A 51 -2.60 -4.04 13.25
N PHE A 52 -2.46 -4.73 12.13
CA PHE A 52 -2.72 -4.18 10.79
C PHE A 52 -4.20 -4.30 10.35
N ALA A 53 -5.00 -5.10 11.05
CA ALA A 53 -6.38 -5.40 10.71
C ALA A 53 -7.29 -4.18 10.45
N PRO A 54 -7.12 -2.99 11.07
CA PRO A 54 -7.92 -1.81 10.73
C PRO A 54 -7.65 -1.24 9.33
N PHE A 55 -6.44 -1.41 8.81
CA PHE A 55 -5.95 -0.79 7.57
C PHE A 55 -6.04 -1.74 6.39
N GLY A 56 -5.95 -3.03 6.65
CA GLY A 56 -5.93 -4.01 5.59
C GLY A 56 -5.56 -5.40 6.06
N ASP A 57 -4.90 -6.12 5.16
CA ASP A 57 -4.54 -7.52 5.36
C ASP A 57 -3.02 -7.69 5.26
N VAL A 58 -2.46 -8.58 6.07
CA VAL A 58 -1.05 -8.98 5.97
C VAL A 58 -0.96 -10.26 5.16
N ILE A 59 -0.18 -10.23 4.09
CA ILE A 59 0.09 -11.39 3.24
C ILE A 59 1.27 -12.14 3.84
N ASP A 60 0.96 -13.13 4.67
CA ASP A 60 1.94 -14.00 5.33
C ASP A 60 1.37 -15.42 5.47
N THR A 61 2.24 -16.42 5.43
CA THR A 61 1.89 -17.83 5.64
C THR A 61 1.97 -18.25 7.10
N ARG A 62 2.67 -17.48 7.94
CA ARG A 62 2.85 -17.76 9.37
C ARG A 62 1.57 -17.41 10.12
N GLY A 63 1.04 -18.39 10.85
CA GLY A 63 -0.23 -18.24 11.57
C GLY A 63 -1.49 -18.34 10.70
N ALA A 64 -1.35 -18.37 9.36
CA ALA A 64 -2.47 -18.49 8.45
C ALA A 64 -2.93 -19.95 8.28
N ASP A 65 -4.25 -20.11 8.16
CA ASP A 65 -4.85 -21.39 7.78
C ASP A 65 -4.48 -21.78 6.35
N TYR A 66 -4.38 -23.08 6.11
CA TYR A 66 -4.17 -23.62 4.78
C TYR A 66 -4.90 -24.94 4.60
N PHE A 67 -5.13 -25.31 3.33
CA PHE A 67 -5.56 -26.66 2.98
C PHE A 67 -4.67 -27.25 1.88
N PRO A 68 -4.47 -28.58 1.87
CA PRO A 68 -3.72 -29.24 0.82
C PRO A 68 -4.51 -29.24 -0.49
N ILE A 69 -3.81 -29.01 -1.60
CA ILE A 69 -4.29 -29.23 -2.97
C ILE A 69 -3.31 -30.14 -3.72
N ASN A 70 -3.63 -30.56 -4.95
CA ASN A 70 -2.76 -31.39 -5.78
C ASN A 70 -2.27 -32.67 -5.08
N ALA A 71 -3.19 -33.41 -4.45
CA ALA A 71 -2.89 -34.59 -3.63
C ALA A 71 -1.85 -34.34 -2.52
N GLY A 72 -1.89 -33.15 -1.90
CA GLY A 72 -0.99 -32.78 -0.80
C GLY A 72 0.37 -32.24 -1.24
N ARG A 73 0.62 -32.09 -2.56
CA ARG A 73 1.87 -31.53 -3.08
C ARG A 73 1.99 -30.01 -2.91
N THR A 74 0.89 -29.34 -2.58
CA THR A 74 0.86 -27.90 -2.38
C THR A 74 0.00 -27.57 -1.17
N ARG A 75 0.51 -26.71 -0.29
CA ARG A 75 -0.28 -26.06 0.75
C ARG A 75 -0.80 -24.75 0.20
N ARG A 76 -2.12 -24.60 0.11
CA ARG A 76 -2.76 -23.35 -0.29
C ARG A 76 -3.13 -22.57 0.97
N TYR A 77 -2.30 -21.59 1.30
CA TYR A 77 -2.67 -20.53 2.24
C TYR A 77 -3.69 -19.65 1.52
N HIS A 78 -4.94 -19.81 1.91
CA HIS A 78 -6.07 -19.28 1.15
C HIS A 78 -6.52 -17.93 1.70
N ASP A 79 -6.91 -17.03 0.79
CA ASP A 79 -7.64 -15.81 1.14
C ASP A 79 -6.87 -14.87 2.08
N LEU A 80 -5.56 -14.76 1.85
CA LEU A 80 -4.68 -13.90 2.66
C LEU A 80 -4.95 -12.40 2.47
N ALA A 81 -5.57 -12.01 1.36
CA ALA A 81 -5.95 -10.63 1.05
C ALA A 81 -7.09 -10.60 0.04
N LYS A 82 -7.95 -9.60 0.15
CA LYS A 82 -9.04 -9.34 -0.81
C LYS A 82 -8.68 -8.17 -1.72
N VAL A 83 -8.72 -8.40 -3.03
CA VAL A 83 -8.58 -7.33 -4.02
C VAL A 83 -9.92 -6.62 -4.22
N GLU A 84 -9.93 -5.31 -4.04
CA GLU A 84 -11.09 -4.44 -4.24
C GLU A 84 -10.89 -3.61 -5.50
N THR A 85 -11.84 -3.67 -6.44
CA THR A 85 -11.81 -2.89 -7.69
C THR A 85 -13.16 -2.24 -7.91
N LEU A 86 -13.24 -0.94 -7.65
CA LEU A 86 -14.45 -0.13 -7.71
C LEU A 86 -14.37 0.91 -8.84
N GLY A 87 -15.50 1.51 -9.16
CA GLY A 87 -15.62 2.55 -10.19
C GLY A 87 -15.72 1.99 -11.62
N GLU A 88 -15.52 2.87 -12.59
CA GLU A 88 -15.72 2.55 -14.01
C GLU A 88 -14.55 1.81 -14.63
N GLU A 89 -14.86 0.78 -15.44
CA GLU A 89 -13.88 -0.05 -16.14
C GLU A 89 -12.81 -0.64 -15.19
N ALA A 90 -13.20 -0.85 -13.93
CA ALA A 90 -12.31 -1.30 -12.89
C ALA A 90 -11.85 -2.74 -13.14
N ARG A 91 -10.55 -2.97 -13.02
CA ARG A 91 -9.95 -4.30 -13.13
C ARG A 91 -8.71 -4.38 -12.24
N ALA A 92 -8.39 -5.59 -11.82
CA ALA A 92 -7.12 -5.83 -11.15
C ALA A 92 -5.97 -5.72 -12.17
N LEU A 93 -4.91 -5.02 -11.77
CA LEU A 93 -3.62 -5.05 -12.43
C LEU A 93 -2.68 -5.94 -11.63
N ILE A 94 -1.70 -6.48 -12.33
CA ILE A 94 -0.52 -7.07 -11.70
C ILE A 94 0.67 -6.36 -12.32
N SER A 95 1.53 -5.81 -11.48
CA SER A 95 2.68 -5.01 -11.90
C SER A 95 3.88 -5.32 -11.02
N ILE A 96 5.06 -4.90 -11.47
CA ILE A 96 6.29 -4.91 -10.68
C ILE A 96 6.69 -3.47 -10.44
N PHE A 97 6.80 -3.09 -9.18
CA PHE A 97 7.37 -1.81 -8.80
C PHE A 97 8.82 -2.04 -8.38
N VAL A 98 9.71 -1.19 -8.89
CA VAL A 98 11.14 -1.18 -8.55
C VAL A 98 11.39 0.12 -7.80
N SER A 99 11.58 0.02 -6.49
CA SER A 99 11.69 1.18 -5.59
C SER A 99 13.11 1.35 -5.08
N GLN A 100 13.59 2.60 -5.08
CA GLN A 100 14.83 2.97 -4.42
C GLN A 100 14.64 2.98 -2.90
N PRO A 101 15.68 2.65 -2.11
CA PRO A 101 15.58 2.65 -0.67
C PRO A 101 15.39 4.06 -0.11
N VAL A 102 14.65 4.16 0.99
CA VAL A 102 14.53 5.37 1.80
C VAL A 102 15.57 5.39 2.91
N ASP A 103 15.90 6.60 3.39
CA ASP A 103 16.70 6.80 4.60
C ASP A 103 15.83 6.67 5.87
N VAL A 104 16.48 6.34 6.99
CA VAL A 104 15.87 6.33 8.33
C VAL A 104 16.61 7.32 9.23
N PRO A 105 15.92 8.25 9.93
CA PRO A 105 14.46 8.36 10.05
C PRO A 105 13.78 8.73 8.72
N LEU A 106 12.68 8.05 8.42
CA LEU A 106 11.87 8.34 7.23
C LEU A 106 11.06 9.60 7.50
N GLU A 107 11.19 10.62 6.65
CA GLU A 107 10.40 11.84 6.72
C GLU A 107 9.42 11.89 5.54
N LEU A 108 8.15 12.13 5.85
CA LEU A 108 7.05 12.25 4.90
C LEU A 108 6.34 13.58 5.10
N ASP A 109 5.82 14.17 4.04
CA ASP A 109 5.02 15.40 4.05
C ASP A 109 3.55 15.14 3.65
N PHE A 110 3.19 13.91 3.30
CA PHE A 110 1.82 13.47 3.06
C PHE A 110 1.64 11.96 3.29
N LEU A 111 0.38 11.55 3.40
CA LEU A 111 -0.08 10.18 3.14
C LEU A 111 -1.02 10.20 1.93
N GLU A 112 -1.08 9.11 1.17
CA GLU A 112 -1.98 8.94 0.03
C GLU A 112 -3.02 7.86 0.30
N ARG A 113 -4.15 7.89 -0.42
CA ARG A 113 -5.13 6.78 -0.42
C ARG A 113 -5.64 6.50 -1.83
N HIS A 114 -6.13 5.28 -2.02
CA HIS A 114 -6.80 4.85 -3.24
C HIS A 114 -8.29 4.53 -2.97
N PRO A 115 -9.23 5.49 -3.13
CA PRO A 115 -10.62 5.33 -2.67
C PRO A 115 -11.44 4.28 -3.46
N GLN A 116 -11.01 3.91 -4.66
CA GLN A 116 -11.69 2.98 -5.55
C GLN A 116 -10.97 1.64 -5.69
N GLY A 117 -9.89 1.40 -4.97
CA GLY A 117 -9.20 0.12 -5.08
C GLY A 117 -8.31 -0.19 -3.91
N SER A 118 -8.21 -1.48 -3.58
CA SER A 118 -7.15 -1.95 -2.71
C SER A 118 -5.81 -1.88 -3.45
N GLN A 119 -4.72 -1.86 -2.69
CA GLN A 119 -3.37 -1.92 -3.24
C GLN A 119 -2.51 -2.84 -2.40
N ALA A 120 -2.01 -3.91 -3.02
CA ALA A 120 -1.17 -4.90 -2.37
C ALA A 120 0.28 -4.78 -2.83
N PHE A 121 1.20 -4.94 -1.89
CA PHE A 121 2.64 -5.01 -2.11
C PHE A 121 3.19 -6.28 -1.48
N MET A 122 3.81 -7.14 -2.29
CA MET A 122 4.54 -8.32 -1.81
C MET A 122 6.00 -8.24 -2.26
N PRO A 123 6.99 -8.22 -1.32
CA PRO A 123 8.39 -8.23 -1.69
C PRO A 123 8.74 -9.53 -2.42
N LEU A 124 9.54 -9.44 -3.48
CA LEU A 124 9.96 -10.59 -4.28
C LEU A 124 11.25 -11.24 -3.77
N HIS A 125 12.11 -10.48 -3.09
CA HIS A 125 13.45 -10.92 -2.67
C HIS A 125 13.74 -10.55 -1.21
N GLU A 126 12.76 -10.80 -0.34
CA GLU A 126 12.84 -10.61 1.10
C GLU A 126 13.13 -9.17 1.55
N GLU A 127 12.74 -8.17 0.76
CA GLU A 127 12.94 -6.76 1.10
C GLU A 127 12.07 -6.34 2.29
N ARG A 128 12.73 -5.82 3.33
CA ARG A 128 12.05 -5.12 4.42
C ARG A 128 11.61 -3.74 3.96
N PHE A 129 10.46 -3.30 4.42
CA PHE A 129 9.93 -1.97 4.12
C PHE A 129 9.15 -1.41 5.30
N LEU A 130 9.10 -0.08 5.36
CA LEU A 130 8.26 0.66 6.28
C LEU A 130 6.85 0.79 5.71
N VAL A 131 5.86 0.69 6.60
CA VAL A 131 4.45 0.89 6.31
C VAL A 131 3.92 1.93 7.28
N VAL A 132 3.51 3.09 6.78
CA VAL A 132 2.83 4.11 7.59
C VAL A 132 1.40 4.18 7.11
N VAL A 133 0.44 4.10 8.02
CA VAL A 133 -0.99 3.98 7.67
C VAL A 133 -1.88 4.76 8.62
N ALA A 134 -3.05 5.16 8.13
CA ALA A 134 -4.18 5.61 8.95
C ALA A 134 -5.50 5.00 8.43
N PRO A 135 -6.54 4.88 9.26
CA PRO A 135 -7.81 4.29 8.86
C PRO A 135 -8.47 5.05 7.69
N PRO A 136 -9.28 4.38 6.87
CA PRO A 136 -10.01 5.06 5.79
C PRO A 136 -10.97 6.11 6.34
N GLY A 137 -10.99 7.27 5.70
CA GLY A 137 -11.84 8.41 6.07
C GLY A 137 -11.48 9.65 5.27
N ASP A 138 -12.32 10.67 5.28
CA ASP A 138 -12.07 11.93 4.54
C ASP A 138 -10.96 12.78 5.17
N GLU A 139 -10.63 12.52 6.43
CA GLU A 139 -9.57 13.17 7.19
C GLU A 139 -8.72 12.11 7.91
N ILE A 140 -7.56 12.53 8.43
CA ILE A 140 -6.66 11.70 9.21
C ILE A 140 -6.67 12.18 10.66
N ASP A 141 -7.13 11.34 11.59
CA ASP A 141 -6.84 11.54 13.02
C ASP A 141 -5.41 11.09 13.28
N THR A 142 -4.56 12.02 13.74
CA THR A 142 -3.14 11.77 13.98
C THR A 142 -2.88 10.74 15.08
N ASN A 143 -3.86 10.52 15.97
CA ASN A 143 -3.77 9.47 17.00
C ASN A 143 -3.92 8.06 16.42
N ASP A 144 -4.54 7.94 15.24
CA ASP A 144 -4.78 6.66 14.57
C ASP A 144 -3.71 6.33 13.52
N VAL A 145 -2.72 7.22 13.32
CA VAL A 145 -1.59 6.96 12.42
C VAL A 145 -0.63 5.99 13.08
N ARG A 146 -0.30 4.91 12.37
CA ARG A 146 0.60 3.86 12.85
C ARG A 146 1.73 3.66 11.86
N ALA A 147 2.91 3.29 12.38
CA ALA A 147 4.05 2.89 11.59
C ALA A 147 4.43 1.45 11.93
N PHE A 148 4.69 0.66 10.89
CA PHE A 148 5.12 -0.73 10.98
C PHE A 148 6.40 -0.94 10.17
N VAL A 149 7.16 -1.96 10.55
CA VAL A 149 8.27 -2.49 9.77
C VAL A 149 8.03 -3.97 9.48
N THR A 150 8.16 -4.35 8.21
CA THR A 150 8.08 -5.76 7.80
C THR A 150 9.39 -6.50 8.07
N ASP A 151 9.32 -7.82 8.13
CA ASP A 151 10.50 -8.68 8.26
C ASP A 151 11.03 -9.22 6.92
N GLY A 152 10.53 -8.69 5.80
CA GLY A 152 10.91 -9.07 4.44
C GLY A 152 10.09 -10.22 3.87
N ARG A 153 9.41 -11.02 4.70
CA ARG A 153 8.57 -12.14 4.23
C ARG A 153 7.08 -11.84 4.24
N GLN A 154 6.72 -10.62 4.63
CA GLN A 154 5.36 -10.13 4.73
C GLN A 154 5.08 -9.19 3.57
N GLY A 155 3.94 -9.40 2.91
CA GLY A 155 3.29 -8.38 2.10
C GLY A 155 2.17 -7.69 2.87
N VAL A 156 1.66 -6.60 2.31
CA VAL A 156 0.47 -5.91 2.80
C VAL A 156 -0.53 -5.73 1.68
N ASN A 157 -1.82 -5.66 2.01
CA ASN A 157 -2.90 -5.20 1.14
C ASN A 157 -3.64 -4.08 1.87
N TYR A 158 -3.47 -2.85 1.42
CA TYR A 158 -4.27 -1.72 1.90
C TYR A 158 -5.69 -1.85 1.35
N ARG A 159 -6.71 -1.76 2.22
CA ARG A 159 -8.11 -1.72 1.75
C ARG A 159 -8.38 -0.42 1.02
N ALA A 160 -9.39 -0.42 0.15
CA ALA A 160 -9.80 0.78 -0.56
C ALA A 160 -10.04 1.95 0.41
N GLY A 161 -9.42 3.10 0.12
CA GLY A 161 -9.52 4.33 0.91
C GLY A 161 -8.63 4.41 2.15
N THR A 162 -7.87 3.35 2.49
CA THR A 162 -6.88 3.40 3.57
C THR A 162 -5.78 4.41 3.23
N TRP A 163 -5.44 5.29 4.17
CA TRP A 163 -4.30 6.19 4.01
C TRP A 163 -3.01 5.42 4.26
N HIS A 164 -2.02 5.61 3.40
CA HIS A 164 -0.71 4.99 3.51
C HIS A 164 0.40 5.90 2.98
N ALA A 165 1.64 5.66 3.41
CA ALA A 165 2.80 6.31 2.82
C ALA A 165 3.10 5.74 1.43
N ILE A 166 3.96 6.47 0.72
CA ILE A 166 4.65 5.95 -0.46
C ILE A 166 5.42 4.66 -0.12
N GLN A 167 5.70 3.86 -1.14
CA GLN A 167 6.48 2.62 -0.98
C GLN A 167 7.88 2.91 -0.45
N SER A 168 8.13 2.52 0.80
CA SER A 168 9.30 2.91 1.59
C SER A 168 10.20 1.69 1.89
N VAL A 169 10.85 1.16 0.85
CA VAL A 169 11.77 0.01 0.99
C VAL A 169 13.05 0.41 1.72
N LEU A 170 13.57 -0.51 2.53
CA LEU A 170 14.76 -0.28 3.35
C LEU A 170 16.00 -0.93 2.73
N GLU A 171 17.18 -0.42 3.10
CA GLU A 171 18.51 -1.03 2.92
C GLU A 171 19.02 -1.15 1.47
N ARG A 172 18.15 -1.47 0.51
CA ARG A 172 18.48 -1.73 -0.91
C ARG A 172 17.30 -1.45 -1.82
N GLU A 173 17.57 -1.37 -3.12
CA GLU A 173 16.53 -1.41 -4.14
C GLU A 173 15.70 -2.68 -3.97
N GLY A 174 14.37 -2.52 -4.06
CA GLY A 174 13.43 -3.62 -3.91
C GLY A 174 12.48 -3.76 -5.07
N GLU A 175 12.19 -5.02 -5.40
CA GLU A 175 11.20 -5.40 -6.39
C GLU A 175 9.96 -5.95 -5.70
N PHE A 176 8.79 -5.42 -6.06
CA PHE A 176 7.55 -5.78 -5.41
C PHE A 176 6.51 -6.20 -6.45
N LEU A 177 5.87 -7.34 -6.20
CA LEU A 177 4.64 -7.69 -6.88
C LEU A 177 3.53 -6.77 -6.35
N VAL A 178 2.96 -5.99 -7.25
CA VAL A 178 1.88 -5.05 -6.96
C VAL A 178 0.59 -5.55 -7.58
N VAL A 179 -0.46 -5.62 -6.77
CA VAL A 179 -1.82 -5.91 -7.23
C VAL A 179 -2.72 -4.76 -6.82
N ASP A 180 -3.22 -4.02 -7.80
CA ASP A 180 -4.00 -2.82 -7.55
C ASP A 180 -5.09 -2.63 -8.61
N ARG A 181 -5.78 -1.49 -8.54
CA ARG A 181 -6.89 -1.15 -9.42
C ARG A 181 -6.41 -0.32 -10.62
N GLY A 182 -6.66 -0.85 -11.81
CA GLY A 182 -6.74 -0.09 -13.05
C GLY A 182 -8.19 0.25 -13.39
N GLY A 183 -8.42 1.33 -14.14
CA GLY A 183 -9.75 1.75 -14.56
C GLY A 183 -9.82 3.25 -14.80
N ARG A 184 -11.00 3.76 -15.17
CA ARG A 184 -11.23 5.19 -15.41
C ARG A 184 -11.52 5.94 -14.10
N GLY A 185 -11.36 7.25 -14.12
CA GLY A 185 -11.65 8.13 -12.97
C GLY A 185 -10.48 8.30 -11.99
N SER A 186 -10.62 9.25 -11.06
CA SER A 186 -9.62 9.50 -10.02
C SER A 186 -9.65 8.39 -8.98
N ASN A 187 -8.48 7.86 -8.66
CA ASN A 187 -8.29 6.82 -7.64
C ASN A 187 -7.07 7.12 -6.77
N CYS A 188 -6.65 8.37 -6.64
CA CYS A 188 -5.57 8.72 -5.73
C CYS A 188 -5.81 10.09 -5.14
N ASP A 189 -5.76 10.16 -3.82
CA ASP A 189 -5.85 11.38 -3.03
C ASP A 189 -4.60 11.51 -2.16
N GLU A 190 -4.05 12.72 -2.00
CA GLU A 190 -2.96 13.02 -1.05
C GLU A 190 -3.48 13.90 0.09
N TYR A 191 -3.13 13.57 1.32
CA TYR A 191 -3.42 14.36 2.51
C TYR A 191 -2.12 14.89 3.13
N PRO A 192 -1.91 16.22 3.21
CA PRO A 192 -0.72 16.80 3.82
C PRO A 192 -0.59 16.39 5.30
N LEU A 193 0.53 15.78 5.66
CA LEU A 193 0.83 15.35 7.02
C LEU A 193 2.33 15.15 7.18
N ASN A 194 2.96 15.92 8.07
CA ASN A 194 4.38 15.74 8.39
C ASN A 194 4.55 14.57 9.34
N VAL A 195 5.24 13.50 8.91
CA VAL A 195 5.51 12.31 9.73
C VAL A 195 7.01 12.01 9.71
N ARG A 196 7.58 11.74 10.89
CA ARG A 196 8.94 11.20 11.03
C ARG A 196 8.85 9.82 11.67
N VAL A 197 9.42 8.82 11.01
CA VAL A 197 9.41 7.42 11.48
C VAL A 197 10.83 6.97 11.80
N THR A 198 11.00 6.42 13.00
CA THR A 198 12.26 5.79 13.44
C THR A 198 12.12 4.27 13.51
N LEU A 199 13.25 3.57 13.35
CA LEU A 199 13.40 2.16 13.66
C LEU A 199 14.10 1.98 15.02
N ASP A 200 13.94 0.81 15.63
CA ASP A 200 14.77 0.34 16.75
C ASP A 200 16.22 0.03 16.34
#